data_AF-A0A8H6QIR9-F1
#
_entry.id   AF-A0A8H6QIR9-F1
#
_cell.length_a   1.000
_cell.length_b   1.000
_cell.length_c   1.000
_cell.angle_alpha   90.00
_cell.angle_beta   90.00
_cell.angle_gamma   90.00
#
_symmetry.space_group_name_H-M   'P 1'
#
loop_
_entity.id
_entity.type
_entity.pdbx_description
1 polymer ?
#
loop_
_entity_poly.entity_id
_entity_poly.type
_entity_poly.pdbx_seq_one_letter_code
_entity_poly.pdbx_strand_id
1 'polypeptide(L)'
;MHIKTALLLITGAIAATASRSWCGEVPAQRSYMYVGGQYTQNSAGQHVFANQMYVEKLTPTAGVTKPYPIIFIHGQAQTGTNWLNKPDGGEGWASYFLSQGYACYILDQTFRGRSAWFPGNGTLSVYSAELLQQRFTASQLYNLWPQASLHSQWNGTGVMGDPIFDAYYASTVEFLNSATYQQSTVQAAGAALLDHIGSPVILLSHSQGGLMPWLIADVRPNLVHSIVSIEPTGPPFQEAVFSNISARPYGLTDIPLTFLPAVTNPVTDLVKRVIPSNSSLYSDCVVQADSPAPRQLVNLAHVPVLVLTTESSYHAPYDWCTVQFLQQAGVPAQHLQLADIGIHGNGHMVFMEKNSLQVAAVLKQWIELMIFCGLEDLHDQINNQENINAVDEFYGSALFAAVYKGNEQVTSMLLKSGADVNAIGSVFHSVLQLASSQGSTSMMKLLLQAGANMNDEGARYGMSAVDVAAENGLENALRILLQKGGDISKNSMGSCMSLQLAARQGHKRVVELLLEYGADPTAPPGEMPPLIEAAAHGRVSVIRILLDQPDVDVNYRGRRNMTPLLHAAFSGHYEAVRVILESGGEVNSQNDFGATALSFAASCGFTNVGGAALFGCVE
;
A
#
# COMPACT_ATOMS: atom_id res chain seq x y z
N MET A 1 -1.52 14.68 17.16
CA MET A 1 -2.59 13.67 17.16
C MET A 1 -2.45 12.87 15.88
N HIS A 2 -1.52 11.91 15.87
CA HIS A 2 -1.04 11.25 14.65
C HIS A 2 -1.47 9.79 14.68
N ILE A 3 -2.49 9.46 13.88
CA ILE A 3 -2.82 8.08 13.53
C ILE A 3 -1.74 7.67 12.53
N LYS A 4 -0.73 6.92 12.99
CA LYS A 4 0.27 6.30 12.13
C LYS A 4 -0.38 5.10 11.47
N THR A 5 -0.67 5.22 10.18
CA THR A 5 -1.04 4.13 9.28
C THR A 5 0.06 3.06 9.33
N ALA A 6 -0.27 1.87 9.82
CA ALA A 6 0.64 0.73 9.84
C ALA A 6 0.73 0.13 8.43
N LEU A 7 1.61 0.67 7.59
CA LEU A 7 2.24 -0.10 6.51
C LEU A 7 3.54 -0.65 7.09
N LEU A 8 3.66 -1.98 7.26
CA LEU A 8 4.93 -2.59 7.64
C LEU A 8 5.33 -3.69 6.64
N LEU A 9 6.30 -3.30 5.80
CA LEU A 9 7.49 -4.06 5.39
C LEU A 9 7.30 -5.54 5.02
N ILE A 10 7.01 -5.77 3.75
CA ILE A 10 7.29 -7.03 3.07
C ILE A 10 8.80 -7.09 2.77
N THR A 11 9.61 -7.53 3.73
CA THR A 11 10.98 -7.99 3.42
C THR A 11 10.95 -9.51 3.27
N GLY A 12 10.31 -9.99 2.21
CA GLY A 12 10.50 -11.35 1.72
C GLY A 12 11.70 -11.35 0.80
N ALA A 13 12.75 -12.09 1.15
CA ALA A 13 13.89 -12.32 0.28
C ALA A 13 13.38 -12.83 -1.08
N ILE A 14 13.61 -12.03 -2.14
CA ILE A 14 13.31 -12.40 -3.52
C ILE A 14 14.28 -13.52 -3.89
N ALA A 15 13.90 -14.77 -3.62
CA ALA A 15 14.48 -15.90 -4.32
C ALA A 15 13.91 -15.85 -5.74
N ALA A 16 14.72 -15.31 -6.66
CA ALA A 16 14.44 -15.38 -8.08
C ALA A 16 14.36 -16.85 -8.50
N THR A 17 13.17 -17.42 -8.54
CA THR A 17 12.90 -18.64 -9.29
C THR A 17 12.84 -18.25 -10.76
N ALA A 18 14.03 -18.07 -11.35
CA ALA A 18 14.22 -18.03 -12.77
C ALA A 18 13.88 -19.42 -13.35
N SER A 19 12.62 -19.62 -13.73
CA SER A 19 12.26 -20.71 -14.64
C SER A 19 10.95 -20.42 -15.38
N ARG A 20 11.04 -19.57 -16.41
CA ARG A 20 10.54 -19.84 -17.76
C ARG A 20 11.07 -18.77 -18.71
N SER A 21 12.14 -19.12 -19.42
CA SER A 21 12.56 -18.45 -20.63
C SER A 21 11.49 -18.67 -21.71
N TRP A 22 10.61 -17.70 -21.90
CA TRP A 22 9.88 -17.52 -23.16
C TRP A 22 10.21 -16.12 -23.66
N CYS A 23 10.95 -16.06 -24.77
CA CYS A 23 11.63 -14.86 -25.25
C CYS A 23 10.81 -14.12 -26.33
N GLY A 24 9.49 -14.01 -26.16
CA GLY A 24 8.61 -13.33 -27.13
C GLY A 24 7.31 -12.82 -26.51
N GLU A 25 6.77 -11.73 -27.07
CA GLU A 25 5.46 -11.20 -26.68
C GLU A 25 4.37 -12.26 -26.80
N VAL A 26 3.39 -12.22 -25.89
CA VAL A 26 2.25 -13.14 -25.93
C VAL A 26 1.44 -12.88 -27.21
N PRO A 27 1.19 -13.90 -28.04
CA PRO A 27 0.45 -13.70 -29.27
C PRO A 27 -0.97 -13.21 -28.96
N ALA A 28 -1.35 -12.09 -29.60
CA ALA A 28 -2.61 -11.40 -29.37
C ALA A 28 -3.42 -11.27 -30.66
N GLN A 29 -4.73 -11.44 -30.56
CA GLN A 29 -5.65 -10.95 -31.58
C GLN A 29 -5.85 -9.44 -31.38
N ARG A 30 -5.63 -8.66 -32.43
CA ARG A 30 -5.83 -7.22 -32.45
C ARG A 30 -7.11 -6.89 -33.21
N SER A 31 -7.94 -6.06 -32.61
CA SER A 31 -9.06 -5.37 -33.26
C SER A 31 -9.09 -3.91 -32.81
N TYR A 32 -9.83 -3.06 -33.52
CA TYR A 32 -9.98 -1.67 -33.12
C TYR A 32 -11.40 -1.18 -33.42
N MET A 33 -11.77 -0.09 -32.77
CA MET A 33 -13.05 0.58 -32.94
C MET A 33 -12.91 2.08 -32.67
N TYR A 34 -13.89 2.84 -33.15
CA TYR A 34 -14.13 4.20 -32.70
C TYR A 34 -15.43 4.22 -31.91
N VAL A 35 -15.40 4.82 -30.72
CA VAL A 35 -16.55 4.93 -29.81
C VAL A 35 -16.87 6.38 -29.51
N GLY A 36 -18.14 6.65 -29.19
CA GLY A 36 -18.66 8.00 -29.04
C GLY A 36 -18.67 8.78 -30.35
N GLY A 37 -18.55 10.10 -30.23
CA GLY A 37 -18.60 11.03 -31.34
C GLY A 37 -20.01 11.35 -31.85
N GLN A 38 -20.11 12.39 -32.66
CA GLN A 38 -21.36 12.90 -33.22
C GLN A 38 -21.12 13.72 -34.48
N TYR A 39 -22.15 13.88 -35.32
CA TYR A 39 -22.10 14.85 -36.42
C TYR A 39 -22.24 16.28 -35.89
N THR A 40 -21.32 17.16 -36.30
CA THR A 40 -21.33 18.60 -36.03
C THR A 40 -21.28 19.37 -37.34
N GLN A 41 -21.81 20.59 -37.39
CA GLN A 41 -21.70 21.45 -38.58
C GLN A 41 -20.38 22.23 -38.58
N ASN A 42 -19.69 22.24 -39.72
CA ASN A 42 -18.54 23.11 -39.96
C ASN A 42 -18.99 24.53 -40.33
N SER A 43 -18.03 25.45 -40.53
CA SER A 43 -18.31 26.85 -40.91
C SER A 43 -19.02 27.02 -42.25
N ALA A 44 -19.02 25.99 -43.10
CA ALA A 44 -19.76 25.96 -44.37
C ALA A 44 -21.15 25.30 -44.24
N GLY A 45 -21.60 24.95 -43.03
CA GLY A 45 -22.87 24.27 -42.77
C GLY A 45 -22.89 22.78 -43.12
N GLN A 46 -21.74 22.19 -43.48
CA GLN A 46 -21.63 20.77 -43.80
C GLN A 46 -21.41 19.95 -42.52
N HIS A 47 -21.91 18.71 -42.49
CA HIS A 47 -21.75 17.84 -41.34
C HIS A 47 -20.41 17.10 -41.38
N VAL A 48 -19.66 17.20 -40.29
CA VAL A 48 -18.42 16.45 -40.03
C VAL A 48 -18.58 15.61 -38.76
N PHE A 49 -18.03 14.41 -38.75
CA PHE A 49 -18.07 13.55 -37.56
C PHE A 49 -16.92 13.92 -36.62
N ALA A 50 -17.25 14.17 -35.36
CA ALA A 50 -16.37 14.78 -34.37
C ALA A 50 -16.43 14.03 -33.03
N ASN A 51 -15.41 14.23 -32.19
CA ASN A 51 -15.37 13.79 -30.78
C ASN A 51 -15.36 12.26 -30.58
N GLN A 52 -14.98 11.50 -31.60
CA GLN A 52 -14.79 10.06 -31.51
C GLN A 52 -13.48 9.71 -30.81
N MET A 53 -13.48 8.57 -30.10
CA MET A 53 -12.31 8.04 -29.41
C MET A 53 -11.90 6.71 -30.04
N TYR A 54 -10.66 6.61 -30.50
CA TYR A 54 -10.05 5.38 -30.96
C TYR A 54 -9.75 4.46 -29.78
N VAL A 55 -10.09 3.19 -29.93
CA VAL A 55 -9.80 2.14 -28.96
C VAL A 55 -9.28 0.91 -29.68
N GLU A 56 -8.11 0.44 -29.28
CA GLU A 56 -7.53 -0.82 -29.72
C GLU A 56 -7.77 -1.90 -28.67
N LYS A 57 -8.24 -3.07 -29.08
CA LYS A 57 -8.42 -4.24 -28.20
C LYS A 57 -7.40 -5.31 -28.55
N LEU A 58 -6.63 -5.70 -27.53
CA LEU A 58 -5.74 -6.86 -27.57
C LEU A 58 -6.35 -7.99 -26.74
N THR A 59 -6.45 -9.18 -27.33
CA THR A 59 -6.99 -10.37 -26.68
C THR A 59 -5.98 -11.51 -26.76
N PRO A 60 -5.63 -12.21 -25.67
CA PRO A 60 -4.68 -13.32 -25.73
C PRO A 60 -5.24 -14.41 -26.66
N THR A 61 -4.40 -14.92 -27.58
CA THR A 61 -4.81 -16.00 -28.50
C THR A 61 -5.16 -17.31 -27.79
N ALA A 62 -4.61 -17.53 -26.60
CA ALA A 62 -4.96 -18.66 -25.73
C ALA A 62 -6.33 -18.51 -25.05
N GLY A 63 -7.02 -17.39 -25.22
CA GLY A 63 -8.26 -17.04 -24.54
C GLY A 63 -8.05 -16.09 -23.36
N VAL A 64 -9.11 -15.38 -23.00
CA VAL A 64 -9.15 -14.51 -21.81
C VAL A 64 -9.43 -15.38 -20.59
N THR A 65 -8.61 -15.26 -19.54
CA THR A 65 -8.79 -16.00 -18.29
C THR A 65 -9.17 -15.12 -17.12
N LYS A 66 -9.08 -13.79 -17.26
CA LYS A 66 -9.48 -12.82 -16.24
C LYS A 66 -10.87 -12.26 -16.54
N PRO A 67 -11.74 -12.10 -15.53
CA PRO A 67 -13.15 -11.79 -15.74
C PRO A 67 -13.39 -10.37 -16.26
N TYR A 68 -12.57 -9.41 -15.81
CA TYR A 68 -12.72 -8.01 -16.17
C TYR A 68 -11.58 -7.55 -17.08
N PRO A 69 -11.87 -6.96 -18.26
CA PRO A 69 -10.84 -6.38 -19.10
C PRO A 69 -10.26 -5.10 -18.46
N ILE A 70 -9.03 -4.76 -18.84
CA ILE A 70 -8.36 -3.52 -18.41
C ILE A 70 -8.46 -2.49 -19.52
N ILE A 71 -8.92 -1.29 -19.20
CA ILE A 71 -8.88 -0.12 -20.08
C ILE A 71 -7.73 0.78 -19.63
N PHE A 72 -6.75 0.96 -20.52
CA PHE A 72 -5.58 1.81 -20.29
C PHE A 72 -5.83 3.24 -20.79
N ILE A 73 -5.69 4.22 -19.90
CA ILE A 73 -5.95 5.64 -20.15
C ILE A 73 -4.65 6.43 -19.94
N HIS A 74 -4.02 6.88 -21.03
CA HIS A 74 -2.75 7.61 -20.99
C HIS A 74 -2.90 9.05 -20.44
N GLY A 75 -1.77 9.68 -20.10
CA GLY A 75 -1.69 11.06 -19.61
C GLY A 75 -1.71 12.14 -20.70
N GLN A 76 -1.40 13.38 -20.30
CA GLN A 76 -1.28 14.52 -21.21
C GLN A 76 -0.06 14.36 -22.11
N ALA A 77 -0.17 14.82 -23.37
CA ALA A 77 0.84 14.65 -24.42
C ALA A 77 1.21 13.20 -24.79
N GLN A 78 0.53 12.21 -24.22
CA GLN A 78 0.73 10.79 -24.49
C GLN A 78 -0.37 10.20 -25.37
N THR A 79 -0.20 8.96 -25.81
CA THR A 79 -1.18 8.13 -26.52
C THR A 79 -1.24 6.72 -25.92
N GLY A 80 -2.15 5.88 -26.41
CA GLY A 80 -2.24 4.48 -26.02
C GLY A 80 -0.95 3.68 -26.25
N THR A 81 -0.11 4.11 -27.21
CA THR A 81 1.18 3.48 -27.53
C THR A 81 2.12 3.41 -26.34
N ASN A 82 2.00 4.36 -25.40
CA ASN A 82 2.85 4.43 -24.22
C ASN A 82 2.66 3.23 -23.26
N TRP A 83 1.58 2.45 -23.42
CA TRP A 83 1.34 1.22 -22.66
C TRP A 83 1.88 -0.03 -23.36
N LEU A 84 2.14 0.02 -24.66
CA LEU A 84 2.53 -1.13 -25.49
C LEU A 84 3.99 -1.51 -25.27
N ASN A 85 4.90 -0.54 -25.43
CA ASN A 85 6.33 -0.76 -25.32
C ASN A 85 6.99 0.41 -24.60
N LYS A 86 8.09 0.10 -23.91
CA LYS A 86 8.94 1.11 -23.30
C LYS A 86 9.80 1.79 -24.36
N PRO A 87 10.31 3.02 -24.11
CA PRO A 87 11.16 3.73 -25.06
C PRO A 87 12.47 3.01 -25.40
N ASP A 88 12.92 2.09 -24.54
CA ASP A 88 14.08 1.21 -24.77
C ASP A 88 13.74 -0.05 -25.59
N GLY A 89 12.51 -0.18 -26.09
CA GLY A 89 12.01 -1.35 -26.80
C GLY A 89 11.60 -2.51 -25.87
N GLY A 90 11.71 -2.34 -24.56
CA GLY A 90 11.31 -3.36 -23.59
C GLY A 90 9.79 -3.52 -23.48
N GLU A 91 9.40 -4.59 -22.78
CA GLU A 91 7.99 -4.94 -22.55
C GLU A 91 7.22 -3.84 -21.79
N GLY A 92 6.09 -3.40 -22.35
CA GLY A 92 5.16 -2.49 -21.71
C GLY A 92 4.09 -3.19 -20.89
N TRP A 93 3.29 -2.42 -20.15
CA TRP A 93 2.26 -2.97 -19.27
C TRP A 93 1.11 -3.65 -20.01
N ALA A 94 0.78 -3.23 -21.22
CA ALA A 94 -0.24 -3.92 -22.01
C ALA A 94 0.17 -5.36 -22.30
N SER A 95 1.44 -5.58 -22.69
CA SER A 95 2.02 -6.92 -22.91
C SER A 95 2.07 -7.74 -21.61
N TYR A 96 2.49 -7.10 -20.51
CA TYR A 96 2.48 -7.73 -19.20
C TYR A 96 1.07 -8.22 -18.83
N PHE A 97 0.06 -7.35 -18.76
CA PHE A 97 -1.29 -7.76 -18.36
C PHE A 97 -1.94 -8.73 -19.35
N LEU A 98 -1.66 -8.61 -20.65
CA LEU A 98 -2.08 -9.61 -21.64
C LEU A 98 -1.51 -11.00 -21.31
N SER A 99 -0.24 -11.08 -20.91
CA SER A 99 0.39 -12.34 -20.47
C SER A 99 -0.22 -12.93 -19.21
N GLN A 100 -0.85 -12.09 -18.38
CA GLN A 100 -1.58 -12.49 -17.18
C GLN A 100 -3.03 -12.91 -17.45
N GLY A 101 -3.44 -12.92 -18.73
CA GLY A 101 -4.74 -13.41 -19.18
C GLY A 101 -5.84 -12.35 -19.25
N TYR A 102 -5.50 -11.07 -19.12
CA TYR A 102 -6.46 -9.97 -19.31
C TYR A 102 -6.68 -9.68 -20.79
N ALA A 103 -7.91 -9.29 -21.16
CA ALA A 103 -8.11 -8.51 -22.37
C ALA A 103 -7.78 -7.04 -22.09
N CYS A 104 -7.06 -6.39 -23.00
CA CYS A 104 -6.57 -5.03 -22.84
C CYS A 104 -7.22 -4.11 -23.88
N TYR A 105 -7.84 -3.03 -23.43
CA TYR A 105 -8.35 -1.96 -24.27
C TYR A 105 -7.44 -0.74 -24.10
N ILE A 106 -6.90 -0.25 -25.20
CA ILE A 106 -5.88 0.80 -25.24
C ILE A 106 -6.49 1.96 -26.00
N LEU A 107 -6.83 3.03 -25.30
CA LEU A 107 -7.44 4.20 -25.92
C LEU A 107 -6.41 5.25 -26.32
N ASP A 108 -6.73 6.02 -27.36
CA ASP A 108 -6.21 7.36 -27.52
C ASP A 108 -7.36 8.31 -27.14
N GLN A 109 -7.17 9.18 -26.13
CA GLN A 109 -8.23 10.13 -25.70
C GLN A 109 -8.74 10.95 -26.90
N THR A 110 -9.97 11.48 -26.86
CA THR A 110 -10.47 12.36 -27.92
C THR A 110 -9.47 13.48 -28.23
N PHE A 111 -9.27 13.84 -29.50
CA PHE A 111 -8.30 14.86 -29.92
C PHE A 111 -6.82 14.48 -29.71
N ARG A 112 -6.51 13.19 -29.56
CA ARG A 112 -5.16 12.68 -29.36
C ARG A 112 -4.86 11.55 -30.34
N GLY A 113 -3.69 11.59 -30.99
CA GLY A 113 -3.22 10.48 -31.83
C GLY A 113 -4.26 10.07 -32.89
N ARG A 114 -4.73 8.82 -32.83
CA ARG A 114 -5.72 8.27 -33.78
C ARG A 114 -7.13 8.82 -33.57
N SER A 115 -7.41 9.43 -32.42
CA SER A 115 -8.64 10.19 -32.16
C SER A 115 -8.50 11.61 -32.71
N ALA A 116 -8.67 11.75 -34.03
CA ALA A 116 -8.30 12.97 -34.75
C ALA A 116 -8.91 14.26 -34.17
N TRP A 117 -8.06 15.29 -34.03
CA TRP A 117 -8.48 16.67 -33.80
C TRP A 117 -8.73 17.39 -35.13
N PHE A 118 -9.66 18.34 -35.14
CA PHE A 118 -9.81 19.29 -36.24
C PHE A 118 -9.91 20.73 -35.72
N PRO A 119 -9.60 21.76 -36.53
CA PRO A 119 -9.50 23.15 -36.10
C PRO A 119 -10.67 23.72 -35.29
N GLY A 120 -11.88 23.18 -35.48
CA GLY A 120 -13.08 23.58 -34.72
C GLY A 120 -13.09 23.13 -33.26
N ASN A 121 -12.17 22.27 -32.82
CA ASN A 121 -12.16 21.74 -31.45
C ASN A 121 -11.42 22.63 -30.43
N GLY A 122 -10.73 23.67 -30.89
CA GLY A 122 -9.96 24.59 -30.04
C GLY A 122 -8.46 24.39 -30.16
N THR A 123 -7.68 25.16 -29.38
CA THR A 123 -6.23 25.23 -29.53
C THR A 123 -5.50 24.04 -28.93
N LEU A 124 -4.53 23.51 -29.67
CA LEU A 124 -3.60 22.48 -29.22
C LEU A 124 -2.32 23.09 -28.65
N SER A 125 -1.63 22.35 -27.80
CA SER A 125 -0.29 22.67 -27.28
C SER A 125 0.58 21.42 -27.21
N VAL A 126 1.89 21.63 -27.12
CA VAL A 126 2.91 20.57 -27.02
C VAL A 126 3.81 20.87 -25.84
N TYR A 127 4.30 19.83 -25.16
CA TYR A 127 5.34 20.00 -24.16
C TYR A 127 6.70 20.13 -24.82
N SER A 128 7.53 21.05 -24.32
CA SER A 128 8.92 21.13 -24.77
C SER A 128 9.74 19.97 -24.19
N ALA A 129 10.85 19.64 -24.85
CA ALA A 129 11.76 18.62 -24.36
C ALA A 129 12.31 18.99 -22.97
N GLU A 130 12.64 20.25 -22.72
CA GLU A 130 13.12 20.73 -21.42
C GLU A 130 12.10 20.48 -20.31
N LEU A 131 10.80 20.72 -20.58
CA LEU A 131 9.75 20.46 -19.61
C LEU A 131 9.66 18.97 -19.29
N LEU A 132 9.70 18.10 -20.30
CA LEU A 132 9.65 16.65 -20.10
C LEU A 132 10.88 16.13 -19.35
N GLN A 133 12.07 16.65 -19.63
CA GLN A 133 13.29 16.34 -18.87
C GLN A 133 13.16 16.74 -17.39
N GLN A 134 12.71 17.98 -17.15
CA GLN A 134 12.59 18.54 -15.81
C GLN A 134 11.57 17.80 -14.95
N ARG A 135 10.47 17.37 -15.55
CA ARG A 135 9.33 16.84 -14.80
C ARG A 135 9.25 15.33 -14.78
N PHE A 136 9.69 14.66 -15.85
CA PHE A 136 9.36 13.25 -16.07
C PHE A 136 10.59 12.34 -16.13
N THR A 137 11.62 12.68 -16.90
CA THR A 137 12.68 11.72 -17.27
C THR A 137 14.03 11.96 -16.62
N ALA A 138 14.31 13.19 -16.16
CA ALA A 138 15.58 13.57 -15.55
C ALA A 138 15.39 14.51 -14.35
N SER A 139 14.28 14.38 -13.63
CA SER A 139 13.91 15.25 -12.49
C SER A 139 15.01 15.41 -11.44
N GLN A 140 15.82 14.37 -11.20
CA GLN A 140 16.96 14.38 -10.28
C GLN A 140 18.04 15.41 -10.63
N LEU A 141 18.16 15.80 -11.91
CA LEU A 141 19.14 16.80 -12.37
C LEU A 141 18.67 18.24 -12.09
N TYR A 142 17.36 18.45 -11.97
CA TYR A 142 16.77 19.78 -11.83
C TYR A 142 16.26 20.08 -10.43
N ASN A 143 15.90 19.03 -9.68
CA ASN A 143 15.54 19.09 -8.26
C ASN A 143 14.44 20.13 -7.93
N LEU A 144 13.39 20.19 -8.77
CA LEU A 144 12.34 21.22 -8.70
C LEU A 144 11.29 20.99 -7.58
N TRP A 145 11.30 19.82 -6.95
CA TRP A 145 10.50 19.48 -5.77
C TRP A 145 11.33 18.60 -4.82
N PRO A 146 10.99 18.51 -3.52
CA PRO A 146 11.88 17.96 -2.50
C PRO A 146 12.40 16.53 -2.79
N GLN A 147 11.56 15.69 -3.40
CA GLN A 147 11.86 14.28 -3.67
C GLN A 147 12.47 14.02 -5.05
N ALA A 148 12.60 15.04 -5.91
CA ALA A 148 13.06 14.88 -7.29
C ALA A 148 14.43 14.19 -7.39
N SER A 149 15.34 14.50 -6.46
CA SER A 149 16.68 13.89 -6.39
C SER A 149 16.70 12.37 -6.22
N LEU A 150 15.60 11.73 -5.83
CA LEU A 150 15.50 10.28 -5.67
C LEU A 150 15.35 9.53 -7.00
N HIS A 151 15.05 10.22 -8.09
CA HIS A 151 14.78 9.59 -9.38
C HIS A 151 16.01 8.88 -9.96
N SER A 152 15.89 7.57 -10.18
CA SER A 152 17.01 6.71 -10.62
C SER A 152 16.61 5.55 -11.55
N GLN A 153 15.31 5.31 -11.72
CA GLN A 153 14.80 4.17 -12.49
C GLN A 153 14.63 4.46 -13.99
N TRP A 154 14.81 5.70 -14.45
CA TRP A 154 14.83 5.99 -15.89
C TRP A 154 15.98 5.25 -16.60
N ASN A 155 15.69 4.73 -17.80
CA ASN A 155 16.71 4.07 -18.63
C ASN A 155 17.40 5.10 -19.53
N GLY A 156 18.73 5.15 -19.51
CA GLY A 156 19.50 6.25 -20.11
C GLY A 156 19.59 7.49 -19.22
N THR A 157 20.03 8.60 -19.80
CA THR A 157 20.26 9.86 -19.07
C THR A 157 18.99 10.70 -18.86
N GLY A 158 17.94 10.44 -19.64
CA GLY A 158 16.67 11.16 -19.56
C GLY A 158 16.70 12.57 -20.14
N VAL A 159 17.73 12.94 -20.91
CA VAL A 159 17.88 14.25 -21.55
C VAL A 159 18.07 14.14 -23.06
N MET A 160 17.78 15.23 -23.79
CA MET A 160 17.91 15.36 -25.24
C MET A 160 19.24 14.82 -25.76
N GLY A 161 19.18 14.04 -26.84
CA GLY A 161 20.33 13.38 -27.45
C GLY A 161 20.63 12.00 -26.87
N ASP A 162 19.97 11.61 -25.78
CA ASP A 162 19.92 10.22 -25.32
C ASP A 162 18.87 9.44 -26.13
N PRO A 163 19.23 8.30 -26.76
CA PRO A 163 18.29 7.57 -27.60
C PRO A 163 17.00 7.15 -26.92
N ILE A 164 17.02 6.90 -25.60
CA ILE A 164 15.82 6.49 -24.85
C ILE A 164 14.91 7.68 -24.61
N PHE A 165 15.48 8.84 -24.23
CA PHE A 165 14.71 10.07 -24.10
C PHE A 165 14.16 10.53 -25.46
N ASP A 166 14.96 10.51 -26.51
CA ASP A 166 14.52 10.94 -27.84
C ASP A 166 13.40 10.03 -28.38
N ALA A 167 13.48 8.71 -28.14
CA ALA A 167 12.39 7.78 -28.45
C ALA A 167 11.12 8.07 -27.64
N TYR A 168 11.26 8.39 -26.35
CA TYR A 168 10.13 8.81 -25.51
C TYR A 168 9.51 10.10 -26.03
N TYR A 169 10.30 11.13 -26.29
CA TYR A 169 9.83 12.43 -26.77
C TYR A 169 9.12 12.29 -28.12
N ALA A 170 9.66 11.48 -29.04
CA ALA A 170 9.05 11.19 -30.32
C ALA A 170 7.68 10.47 -30.22
N SER A 171 7.40 9.81 -29.09
CA SER A 171 6.09 9.22 -28.81
C SER A 171 5.06 10.21 -28.25
N THR A 172 5.50 11.43 -27.90
CA THR A 172 4.60 12.47 -27.41
C THR A 172 3.92 13.22 -28.55
N VAL A 173 2.73 13.73 -28.28
CA VAL A 173 1.87 14.39 -29.28
C VAL A 173 1.21 15.62 -28.66
N GLU A 174 0.58 16.44 -29.49
CA GLU A 174 -0.16 17.61 -29.06
C GLU A 174 -1.41 17.24 -28.24
N PHE A 175 -1.85 18.16 -27.39
CA PHE A 175 -3.03 18.01 -26.56
C PHE A 175 -3.89 19.27 -26.55
N LEU A 176 -5.19 19.11 -26.32
CA LEU A 176 -6.13 20.20 -26.26
C LEU A 176 -5.98 21.02 -24.97
N ASN A 177 -6.01 22.34 -25.09
CA ASN A 177 -5.91 23.25 -23.92
C ASN A 177 -7.19 23.32 -23.08
N SER A 178 -8.35 23.03 -23.68
CA SER A 178 -9.63 23.05 -22.97
C SER A 178 -9.84 21.77 -22.18
N ALA A 179 -9.51 21.81 -20.88
CA ALA A 179 -9.70 20.69 -19.96
C ALA A 179 -11.18 20.27 -19.87
N THR A 180 -12.11 21.22 -19.83
CA THR A 180 -13.55 20.95 -19.78
C THR A 180 -14.06 20.27 -21.04
N TYR A 181 -13.59 20.71 -22.22
CA TYR A 181 -14.01 20.09 -23.47
C TYR A 181 -13.44 18.68 -23.61
N GLN A 182 -12.15 18.50 -23.30
CA GLN A 182 -11.49 17.19 -23.27
C GLN A 182 -12.19 16.21 -22.32
N GLN A 183 -12.49 16.63 -21.08
CA GLN A 183 -13.17 15.82 -20.08
C GLN A 183 -14.58 15.43 -20.53
N SER A 184 -15.34 16.36 -21.10
CA SER A 184 -16.71 16.10 -21.55
C SER A 184 -16.76 15.08 -22.68
N THR A 185 -15.85 15.18 -23.65
CA THR A 185 -15.82 14.26 -24.79
C THR A 185 -15.26 12.89 -24.43
N VAL A 186 -14.27 12.82 -23.56
CA VAL A 186 -13.77 11.53 -23.04
C VAL A 186 -14.80 10.85 -22.14
N GLN A 187 -15.53 11.57 -21.29
CA GLN A 187 -16.63 10.99 -20.50
C GLN A 187 -17.69 10.36 -21.41
N ALA A 188 -18.15 11.08 -22.43
CA ALA A 188 -19.16 10.59 -23.38
C ALA A 188 -18.67 9.37 -24.18
N ALA A 189 -17.45 9.43 -24.72
CA ALA A 189 -16.88 8.31 -25.48
C ALA A 189 -16.54 7.11 -24.59
N GLY A 190 -16.09 7.35 -23.35
CA GLY A 190 -15.84 6.32 -22.35
C GLY A 190 -17.13 5.63 -21.90
N ALA A 191 -18.22 6.36 -21.69
CA ALA A 191 -19.53 5.75 -21.44
C ALA A 191 -19.98 4.86 -22.59
N ALA A 192 -19.85 5.33 -23.84
CA ALA A 192 -20.15 4.53 -25.03
C ALA A 192 -19.24 3.28 -25.14
N LEU A 193 -17.97 3.37 -24.72
CA LEU A 193 -17.07 2.23 -24.67
C LEU A 193 -17.56 1.18 -23.65
N LEU A 194 -17.92 1.61 -22.45
CA LEU A 194 -18.41 0.69 -21.41
C LEU A 194 -19.72 0.02 -21.85
N ASP A 195 -20.63 0.78 -22.45
CA ASP A 195 -21.88 0.23 -23.01
C ASP A 195 -21.60 -0.79 -24.14
N HIS A 196 -20.57 -0.56 -24.96
CA HIS A 196 -20.15 -1.49 -26.00
C HIS A 196 -19.52 -2.77 -25.43
N ILE A 197 -18.71 -2.66 -24.37
CA ILE A 197 -18.11 -3.82 -23.70
C ILE A 197 -19.19 -4.65 -23.00
N GLY A 198 -20.17 -3.99 -22.37
CA GLY A 198 -21.35 -4.63 -21.79
C GLY A 198 -21.10 -5.43 -20.51
N SER A 199 -19.90 -5.35 -19.95
CA SER A 199 -19.52 -5.98 -18.68
C SER A 199 -18.65 -5.03 -17.84
N PRO A 200 -18.55 -5.24 -16.51
CA PRO A 200 -17.68 -4.44 -15.67
C PRO A 200 -16.21 -4.47 -16.15
N VAL A 201 -15.50 -3.35 -15.98
CA VAL A 201 -14.10 -3.22 -16.41
C VAL A 201 -13.21 -2.64 -15.31
N ILE A 202 -11.91 -2.82 -15.46
CA ILE A 202 -10.90 -2.12 -14.65
C ILE A 202 -10.42 -0.90 -15.44
N LEU A 203 -10.52 0.29 -14.86
CA LEU A 203 -9.97 1.51 -15.45
C LEU A 203 -8.57 1.77 -14.87
N LEU A 204 -7.54 1.71 -15.70
CA LEU A 204 -6.16 1.97 -15.33
C LEU A 204 -5.67 3.24 -16.03
N SER A 205 -5.34 4.28 -15.26
CA SER A 205 -5.03 5.61 -15.78
C SER A 205 -3.72 6.18 -15.26
N HIS A 206 -3.19 7.18 -15.97
CA HIS A 206 -1.97 7.90 -15.60
C HIS A 206 -2.12 9.42 -15.72
N SER A 207 -1.58 10.19 -14.78
CA SER A 207 -1.41 11.65 -14.88
C SER A 207 -2.74 12.38 -15.16
N GLN A 208 -2.80 13.26 -16.17
CA GLN A 208 -4.03 13.92 -16.62
C GLN A 208 -5.14 12.93 -17.04
N GLY A 209 -4.77 11.73 -17.49
CA GLY A 209 -5.72 10.65 -17.75
C GLY A 209 -6.43 10.17 -16.48
N GLY A 210 -5.84 10.39 -15.31
CA GLY A 210 -6.39 10.04 -14.00
C GLY A 210 -7.71 10.72 -13.65
N LEU A 211 -8.06 11.84 -14.30
CA LEU A 211 -9.38 12.47 -14.12
C LEU A 211 -10.50 11.69 -14.82
N MET A 212 -10.17 10.96 -15.89
CA MET A 212 -11.16 10.37 -16.78
C MET A 212 -11.91 9.20 -16.14
N PRO A 213 -11.28 8.29 -15.37
CA PRO A 213 -12.01 7.24 -14.65
C PRO A 213 -13.08 7.77 -13.73
N TRP A 214 -12.85 8.88 -13.01
CA TRP A 214 -13.87 9.46 -12.13
C TRP A 214 -15.12 9.82 -12.91
N LEU A 215 -14.94 10.48 -14.05
CA LEU A 215 -16.01 10.94 -14.93
C LEU A 215 -16.76 9.78 -15.59
N ILE A 216 -16.03 8.79 -16.07
CA ILE A 216 -16.60 7.61 -16.74
C ILE A 216 -17.39 6.77 -15.73
N ALA A 217 -16.82 6.53 -14.54
CA ALA A 217 -17.50 5.81 -13.47
C ALA A 217 -18.72 6.57 -12.95
N ASP A 218 -18.68 7.91 -12.88
CA ASP A 218 -19.84 8.71 -12.44
C ASP A 218 -21.08 8.50 -13.32
N VAL A 219 -20.89 8.27 -14.63
CA VAL A 219 -22.00 8.07 -15.58
C VAL A 219 -22.32 6.61 -15.89
N ARG A 220 -21.40 5.69 -15.58
CA ARG A 220 -21.56 4.23 -15.75
C ARG A 220 -21.02 3.45 -14.54
N PRO A 221 -21.54 3.71 -13.34
CA PRO A 221 -20.93 3.18 -12.11
C PRO A 221 -21.03 1.67 -11.97
N ASN A 222 -22.01 1.03 -12.63
CA ASN A 222 -22.20 -0.43 -12.59
C ASN A 222 -21.35 -1.17 -13.63
N LEU A 223 -20.68 -0.46 -14.54
CA LEU A 223 -19.78 -1.05 -15.54
C LEU A 223 -18.31 -0.82 -15.19
N VAL A 224 -18.02 -0.31 -13.99
CA VAL A 224 -16.65 -0.13 -13.49
C VAL A 224 -16.48 -1.00 -12.25
N HIS A 225 -15.67 -2.04 -12.37
CA HIS A 225 -15.33 -2.91 -11.26
C HIS A 225 -14.39 -2.20 -10.27
N SER A 226 -13.33 -1.55 -10.78
CA SER A 226 -12.34 -0.86 -9.95
C SER A 226 -11.52 0.15 -10.76
N ILE A 227 -10.94 1.14 -10.08
CA ILE A 227 -10.08 2.15 -10.69
C ILE A 227 -8.67 2.06 -10.10
N VAL A 228 -7.67 2.04 -10.97
CA VAL A 228 -6.25 2.19 -10.63
C VAL A 228 -5.75 3.47 -11.28
N SER A 229 -5.49 4.50 -10.47
CA SER A 229 -4.96 5.76 -10.97
C SER A 229 -3.53 5.97 -10.50
N ILE A 230 -2.61 6.00 -11.46
CA ILE A 230 -1.20 6.28 -11.25
C ILE A 230 -1.04 7.79 -11.31
N GLU A 231 -0.71 8.39 -10.17
CA GLU A 231 -0.38 9.80 -10.09
C GLU A 231 -1.41 10.69 -10.81
N PRO A 232 -2.70 10.64 -10.44
CA PRO A 232 -3.74 11.45 -11.08
C PRO A 232 -3.41 12.93 -10.94
N THR A 233 -3.65 13.72 -11.99
CA THR A 233 -3.57 15.18 -11.88
C THR A 233 -4.44 15.69 -10.74
N GLY A 234 -3.80 16.48 -9.88
CA GLY A 234 -4.37 17.07 -8.69
C GLY A 234 -3.46 18.20 -8.20
N PRO A 235 -3.50 18.55 -6.91
CA PRO A 235 -4.48 18.10 -5.91
C PRO A 235 -5.88 18.66 -6.20
N PRO A 236 -6.87 18.34 -5.36
CA PRO A 236 -8.21 18.91 -5.49
C PRO A 236 -8.22 20.45 -5.40
N PHE A 237 -9.10 21.09 -6.18
CA PHE A 237 -9.38 22.53 -6.19
C PHE A 237 -8.26 23.49 -6.61
N GLN A 238 -7.03 23.03 -6.80
CA GLN A 238 -5.89 23.89 -7.14
C GLN A 238 -4.76 23.11 -7.81
N GLU A 239 -3.94 23.81 -8.60
CA GLU A 239 -2.63 23.31 -9.01
C GLU A 239 -1.65 23.27 -7.83
N ALA A 240 -0.62 22.43 -7.94
CA ALA A 240 0.49 22.37 -6.99
C ALA A 240 1.84 22.17 -7.68
N VAL A 241 2.93 22.34 -6.93
CA VAL A 241 4.34 22.22 -7.34
C VAL A 241 4.81 23.26 -8.35
N PHE A 242 4.13 23.40 -9.49
CA PHE A 242 4.50 24.32 -10.56
C PHE A 242 3.59 25.55 -10.66
N SER A 243 2.50 25.57 -9.90
CA SER A 243 1.52 26.65 -9.82
C SER A 243 0.69 26.48 -8.55
N ASN A 244 -0.08 27.50 -8.18
CA ASN A 244 -1.05 27.48 -7.07
C ASN A 244 -2.42 28.05 -7.49
N ILE A 245 -2.68 28.16 -8.80
CA ILE A 245 -3.94 28.68 -9.31
C ILE A 245 -5.09 27.73 -8.99
N SER A 246 -6.30 28.27 -8.84
CA SER A 246 -7.51 27.46 -8.71
C SER A 246 -7.75 26.64 -9.98
N ALA A 247 -8.08 25.37 -9.79
CA ALA A 247 -8.34 24.40 -10.84
C ALA A 247 -9.39 23.40 -10.34
N ARG A 248 -9.96 22.55 -11.21
CA ARG A 248 -10.86 21.46 -10.79
C ARG A 248 -11.96 21.94 -9.81
N PRO A 249 -12.86 22.85 -10.22
CA PRO A 249 -13.91 23.39 -9.35
C PRO A 249 -14.74 22.34 -8.60
N TYR A 250 -14.89 21.12 -9.14
CA TYR A 250 -15.63 20.02 -8.51
C TYR A 250 -14.76 19.13 -7.62
N GLY A 251 -13.62 19.64 -7.16
CA GLY A 251 -12.64 18.90 -6.36
C GLY A 251 -11.69 18.15 -7.27
N LEU A 252 -12.16 17.07 -7.92
CA LEU A 252 -11.31 16.19 -8.74
C LEU A 252 -11.28 16.56 -10.22
N THR A 253 -12.31 17.24 -10.72
CA THR A 253 -12.56 17.44 -12.16
C THR A 253 -12.95 18.88 -12.48
N ASP A 254 -12.81 19.25 -13.75
CA ASP A 254 -13.22 20.57 -14.26
C ASP A 254 -14.68 20.62 -14.71
N ILE A 255 -15.29 19.45 -14.93
CA ILE A 255 -16.72 19.28 -15.19
C ILE A 255 -17.43 18.61 -13.99
N PRO A 256 -18.77 18.74 -13.87
CA PRO A 256 -19.51 18.22 -12.73
C PRO A 256 -19.35 16.72 -12.50
N LEU A 257 -19.37 16.32 -11.23
CA LEU A 257 -19.58 14.95 -10.75
C LEU A 257 -20.89 14.87 -9.96
N THR A 258 -21.44 13.67 -9.77
CA THR A 258 -22.71 13.47 -9.07
C THR A 258 -22.51 13.42 -7.55
N PHE A 259 -22.74 14.57 -6.91
CA PHE A 259 -22.68 14.72 -5.46
C PHE A 259 -24.04 14.57 -4.77
N LEU A 260 -24.04 14.11 -3.52
CA LEU A 260 -25.16 14.24 -2.58
C LEU A 260 -24.71 14.90 -1.27
N PRO A 261 -25.33 16.04 -0.88
CA PRO A 261 -26.31 16.81 -1.63
C PRO A 261 -25.77 17.36 -2.97
N ALA A 262 -26.64 17.60 -3.95
CA ALA A 262 -26.26 18.02 -5.30
C ALA A 262 -25.55 19.38 -5.34
N VAL A 263 -24.48 19.47 -6.12
CA VAL A 263 -23.71 20.71 -6.35
C VAL A 263 -24.29 21.43 -7.57
N THR A 264 -24.88 22.60 -7.36
CA THR A 264 -25.38 23.49 -8.41
C THR A 264 -24.34 24.56 -8.74
N ASN A 265 -23.62 25.05 -7.74
CA ASN A 265 -22.51 25.99 -7.89
C ASN A 265 -21.30 25.52 -7.06
N PRO A 266 -20.24 25.01 -7.70
CA PRO A 266 -19.08 24.45 -6.98
C PRO A 266 -18.33 25.47 -6.12
N VAL A 267 -18.47 26.77 -6.39
CA VAL A 267 -17.81 27.82 -5.59
C VAL A 267 -18.49 27.99 -4.22
N THR A 268 -19.81 27.91 -4.17
CA THR A 268 -20.59 28.12 -2.94
C THR A 268 -20.92 26.81 -2.22
N ASP A 269 -21.15 25.75 -2.98
CA ASP A 269 -21.70 24.50 -2.47
C ASP A 269 -20.63 23.59 -1.88
N LEU A 270 -19.41 23.62 -2.43
CA LEU A 270 -18.24 22.92 -1.93
C LEU A 270 -17.44 23.87 -1.04
N VAL A 271 -17.91 24.08 0.18
CA VAL A 271 -17.19 24.86 1.20
C VAL A 271 -15.86 24.17 1.49
N LYS A 272 -14.75 24.91 1.50
CA LYS A 272 -13.40 24.36 1.55
C LYS A 272 -12.72 24.62 2.88
N ARG A 273 -11.79 23.75 3.27
CA ARG A 273 -10.80 24.00 4.33
C ARG A 273 -9.42 23.53 3.89
N VAL A 274 -8.40 24.10 4.51
CA VAL A 274 -7.00 23.70 4.30
C VAL A 274 -6.55 22.83 5.47
N ILE A 275 -5.96 21.69 5.16
CA ILE A 275 -5.23 20.83 6.08
C ILE A 275 -3.74 21.12 5.86
N PRO A 276 -3.05 21.76 6.81
CA PRO A 276 -1.63 22.07 6.65
C PRO A 276 -0.82 20.77 6.64
N SER A 277 0.20 20.70 5.78
CA SER A 277 1.14 19.59 5.82
C SER A 277 2.00 19.66 7.09
N ASN A 278 2.34 18.51 7.66
CA ASN A 278 3.21 18.43 8.85
C ASN A 278 4.71 18.28 8.49
N SER A 279 5.05 18.46 7.21
CA SER A 279 6.39 18.22 6.68
C SER A 279 6.63 19.09 5.46
N SER A 280 7.85 19.62 5.32
CA SER A 280 8.28 20.37 4.13
C SER A 280 8.32 19.53 2.85
N LEU A 281 8.15 18.20 2.95
CA LEU A 281 8.06 17.28 1.82
C LEU A 281 6.68 17.28 1.14
N TYR A 282 5.64 17.73 1.85
CA TYR A 282 4.26 17.63 1.39
C TYR A 282 3.62 19.02 1.25
N SER A 283 2.74 19.18 0.27
CA SER A 283 1.92 20.37 0.08
C SER A 283 0.71 20.35 1.00
N ASP A 284 0.21 21.53 1.37
CA ASP A 284 -1.08 21.66 2.06
C ASP A 284 -2.21 21.06 1.22
N CYS A 285 -3.22 20.53 1.90
CA CYS A 285 -4.34 19.86 1.26
C CYS A 285 -5.64 20.65 1.38
N VAL A 286 -6.25 20.98 0.25
CA VAL A 286 -7.56 21.63 0.19
C VAL A 286 -8.65 20.58 0.02
N VAL A 287 -9.54 20.48 1.01
CA VAL A 287 -10.66 19.52 1.04
C VAL A 287 -11.96 20.23 1.35
N GLN A 288 -13.08 19.49 1.38
CA GLN A 288 -14.35 20.04 1.84
C GLN A 288 -14.25 20.37 3.35
N ALA A 289 -14.91 21.45 3.79
CA ALA A 289 -15.04 21.76 5.19
C ALA A 289 -15.92 20.73 5.91
N ASP A 290 -15.73 20.56 7.22
CA ASP A 290 -16.50 19.60 8.00
C ASP A 290 -17.94 20.10 8.31
N SER A 291 -18.18 21.41 8.14
CA SER A 291 -19.48 22.06 8.26
C SER A 291 -19.69 23.06 7.10
N PRO A 292 -20.74 22.91 6.29
CA PRO A 292 -21.71 21.80 6.29
C PRO A 292 -21.03 20.45 6.02
N ALA A 293 -21.70 19.35 6.34
CA ALA A 293 -21.15 18.02 6.14
C ALA A 293 -20.65 17.83 4.69
N PRO A 294 -19.47 17.21 4.47
CA PRO A 294 -18.93 17.01 3.13
C PRO A 294 -19.91 16.29 2.20
N ARG A 295 -20.01 16.77 0.97
CA ARG A 295 -20.85 16.16 -0.06
C ARG A 295 -20.20 14.87 -0.56
N GLN A 296 -21.03 13.87 -0.80
CA GLN A 296 -20.62 12.51 -1.12
C GLN A 296 -20.73 12.23 -2.63
N LEU A 297 -19.72 11.61 -3.24
CA LEU A 297 -19.71 11.16 -4.63
C LEU A 297 -20.45 9.82 -4.75
N VAL A 298 -21.77 9.89 -4.77
CA VAL A 298 -22.64 8.71 -4.58
C VAL A 298 -22.49 7.63 -5.64
N ASN A 299 -22.14 8.00 -6.88
CA ASN A 299 -21.96 7.02 -7.96
C ASN A 299 -20.59 6.31 -7.88
N LEU A 300 -19.62 6.87 -7.15
CA LEU A 300 -18.30 6.26 -6.96
C LEU A 300 -18.19 5.53 -5.61
N ALA A 301 -19.20 5.64 -4.73
CA ALA A 301 -19.14 5.16 -3.36
C ALA A 301 -18.92 3.64 -3.23
N HIS A 302 -19.26 2.85 -4.25
CA HIS A 302 -19.03 1.40 -4.29
C HIS A 302 -17.87 0.98 -5.20
N VAL A 303 -17.18 1.92 -5.86
CA VAL A 303 -16.09 1.60 -6.80
C VAL A 303 -14.75 1.65 -6.05
N PRO A 304 -14.06 0.51 -5.82
CA PRO A 304 -12.73 0.51 -5.22
C PRO A 304 -11.73 1.31 -6.05
N VAL A 305 -10.98 2.19 -5.37
CA VAL A 305 -9.98 3.05 -6.00
C VAL A 305 -8.60 2.80 -5.39
N LEU A 306 -7.61 2.60 -6.23
CA LEU A 306 -6.20 2.69 -5.87
C LEU A 306 -5.59 3.94 -6.49
N VAL A 307 -4.99 4.80 -5.66
CA VAL A 307 -4.09 5.85 -6.10
C VAL A 307 -2.67 5.39 -5.84
N LEU A 308 -1.86 5.27 -6.90
CA LEU A 308 -0.44 4.93 -6.80
C LEU A 308 0.40 6.20 -6.93
N THR A 309 1.36 6.37 -6.03
CA THR A 309 2.34 7.47 -6.05
C THR A 309 3.75 6.92 -5.98
N THR A 310 4.62 7.40 -6.86
CA THR A 310 6.05 7.09 -6.83
C THR A 310 6.82 8.10 -6.00
N GLU A 311 7.96 7.69 -5.45
CA GLU A 311 8.66 8.50 -4.45
C GLU A 311 9.28 9.77 -5.03
N SER A 312 9.73 9.75 -6.29
CA SER A 312 10.46 10.86 -6.90
C SER A 312 9.63 11.71 -7.86
N SER A 313 8.36 11.36 -8.07
CA SER A 313 7.44 12.15 -8.91
C SER A 313 7.08 13.48 -8.27
N TYR A 314 6.73 14.46 -9.12
CA TYR A 314 6.16 15.73 -8.67
C TYR A 314 4.75 15.57 -8.06
N HIS A 315 4.17 14.38 -8.13
CA HIS A 315 2.93 14.02 -7.43
C HIS A 315 3.14 13.65 -5.96
N ALA A 316 4.33 13.21 -5.57
CA ALA A 316 4.67 12.82 -4.20
C ALA A 316 4.27 13.86 -3.14
N PRO A 317 4.42 15.18 -3.38
CA PRO A 317 4.01 16.18 -2.40
C PRO A 317 2.50 16.26 -2.13
N TYR A 318 1.63 15.81 -3.03
CA TYR A 318 0.21 16.16 -2.95
C TYR A 318 -0.80 15.03 -3.22
N ASP A 319 -0.42 13.88 -3.77
CA ASP A 319 -1.38 12.81 -4.07
C ASP A 319 -2.14 12.30 -2.84
N TRP A 320 -1.52 12.39 -1.65
CA TRP A 320 -2.19 12.11 -0.38
C TRP A 320 -3.47 12.95 -0.21
N CYS A 321 -3.47 14.18 -0.73
CA CYS A 321 -4.62 15.07 -0.70
C CYS A 321 -5.76 14.59 -1.61
N THR A 322 -5.43 14.09 -2.79
CA THR A 322 -6.40 13.47 -3.70
C THR A 322 -7.09 12.28 -3.02
N VAL A 323 -6.33 11.43 -2.32
CA VAL A 323 -6.89 10.31 -1.56
C VAL A 323 -7.76 10.78 -0.38
N GLN A 324 -7.31 11.78 0.38
CA GLN A 324 -8.10 12.36 1.47
C GLN A 324 -9.44 12.91 0.97
N PHE A 325 -9.45 13.62 -0.17
CA PHE A 325 -10.69 14.13 -0.75
C PHE A 325 -11.63 13.00 -1.19
N LEU A 326 -11.11 11.98 -1.87
CA LEU A 326 -11.89 10.80 -2.28
C LEU A 326 -12.55 10.12 -1.09
N GLN A 327 -11.78 9.85 -0.02
CA GLN A 327 -12.28 9.25 1.21
C GLN A 327 -13.33 10.13 1.91
N GLN A 328 -13.07 11.44 1.98
CA GLN A 328 -14.02 12.40 2.55
C GLN A 328 -15.33 12.47 1.77
N ALA A 329 -15.27 12.28 0.45
CA ALA A 329 -16.42 12.23 -0.45
C ALA A 329 -17.06 10.82 -0.52
N GLY A 330 -16.67 9.88 0.36
CA GLY A 330 -17.32 8.57 0.48
C GLY A 330 -16.84 7.53 -0.53
N VAL A 331 -15.75 7.79 -1.25
CA VAL A 331 -15.16 6.83 -2.21
C VAL A 331 -14.16 5.92 -1.48
N PRO A 332 -14.21 4.59 -1.65
CA PRO A 332 -13.30 3.65 -1.01
C PRO A 332 -11.91 3.67 -1.67
N ALA A 333 -11.17 4.75 -1.42
CA ALA A 333 -9.85 4.99 -1.99
C ALA A 333 -8.72 4.56 -1.06
N GLN A 334 -7.74 3.86 -1.64
CA GLN A 334 -6.49 3.44 -1.00
C GLN A 334 -5.31 4.21 -1.61
N HIS A 335 -4.34 4.58 -0.78
CA HIS A 335 -3.09 5.19 -1.22
C HIS A 335 -1.98 4.14 -1.18
N LEU A 336 -1.34 3.90 -2.31
CA LEU A 336 -0.12 3.10 -2.40
C LEU A 336 1.06 4.00 -2.75
N GLN A 337 1.90 4.28 -1.77
CA GLN A 337 3.21 4.89 -2.02
C GLN A 337 4.22 3.77 -2.23
N LEU A 338 4.90 3.75 -3.38
CA LEU A 338 5.82 2.66 -3.72
C LEU A 338 6.98 2.51 -2.73
N ALA A 339 7.48 3.62 -2.19
CA ALA A 339 8.55 3.61 -1.19
C ALA A 339 8.18 2.84 0.08
N ASP A 340 6.90 2.87 0.49
CA ASP A 340 6.45 2.21 1.72
C ASP A 340 6.50 0.68 1.61
N ILE A 341 6.54 0.16 0.38
CA ILE A 341 6.67 -1.28 0.08
C ILE A 341 8.06 -1.66 -0.48
N GLY A 342 9.05 -0.79 -0.31
CA GLY A 342 10.45 -1.07 -0.70
C GLY A 342 10.74 -0.91 -2.19
N ILE A 343 9.83 -0.30 -2.96
CA ILE A 343 10.05 0.02 -4.38
C ILE A 343 10.47 1.48 -4.50
N HIS A 344 11.75 1.69 -4.81
CA HIS A 344 12.39 3.00 -4.79
C HIS A 344 12.93 3.41 -6.16
N GLY A 345 13.11 4.72 -6.31
CA GLY A 345 13.77 5.40 -7.41
C GLY A 345 12.85 5.77 -8.57
N ASN A 346 11.57 5.41 -8.50
CA ASN A 346 10.62 5.63 -9.59
C ASN A 346 10.17 7.08 -9.67
N GLY A 347 10.10 7.60 -10.90
CA GLY A 347 9.57 8.92 -11.23
C GLY A 347 8.17 8.83 -11.85
N HIS A 348 7.73 9.92 -12.49
CA HIS A 348 6.37 10.05 -13.01
C HIS A 348 6.01 8.97 -14.04
N MET A 349 6.99 8.59 -14.87
CA MET A 349 6.79 7.66 -15.98
C MET A 349 7.03 6.20 -15.58
N VAL A 350 6.58 5.80 -14.39
CA VAL A 350 6.86 4.51 -13.73
C VAL A 350 6.69 3.28 -14.61
N PHE A 351 5.71 3.29 -15.53
CA PHE A 351 5.41 2.17 -16.42
C PHE A 351 6.43 2.01 -17.57
N MET A 352 7.31 3.01 -17.77
CA MET A 352 8.40 3.01 -18.75
C MET A 352 9.78 2.80 -18.13
N GLU A 353 9.88 2.74 -16.81
CA GLU A 353 11.15 2.69 -16.08
C GLU A 353 11.72 1.26 -15.95
N LYS A 354 12.95 1.12 -15.46
CA LYS A 354 13.70 -0.15 -15.39
C LYS A 354 12.94 -1.25 -14.65
N ASN A 355 12.35 -0.92 -13.51
CA ASN A 355 11.60 -1.83 -12.65
C ASN A 355 10.07 -1.77 -12.90
N SER A 356 9.62 -1.29 -14.07
CA SER A 356 8.18 -1.11 -14.35
C SER A 356 7.34 -2.39 -14.19
N LEU A 357 7.90 -3.57 -14.51
CA LEU A 357 7.21 -4.86 -14.34
C LEU A 357 7.07 -5.28 -12.87
N GLN A 358 7.98 -4.83 -11.99
CA GLN A 358 7.83 -5.01 -10.55
C GLN A 358 6.59 -4.24 -10.05
N VAL A 359 6.41 -3.02 -10.55
CA VAL A 359 5.24 -2.18 -10.22
C VAL A 359 3.95 -2.76 -10.81
N ALA A 360 3.98 -3.23 -12.06
CA ALA A 360 2.84 -3.90 -12.68
C ALA A 360 2.38 -5.14 -11.89
N ALA A 361 3.32 -5.91 -11.33
CA ALA A 361 3.01 -7.06 -10.49
C ALA A 361 2.28 -6.66 -9.19
N VAL A 362 2.67 -5.55 -8.56
CA VAL A 362 1.97 -5.02 -7.38
C VAL A 362 0.54 -4.59 -7.74
N LEU A 363 0.36 -3.90 -8.86
CA LEU A 363 -0.96 -3.50 -9.33
C LEU A 363 -1.84 -4.70 -9.66
N LYS A 364 -1.30 -5.73 -10.33
CA LYS A 364 -1.99 -6.99 -10.57
C LYS A 364 -2.47 -7.62 -9.26
N GLN A 365 -1.61 -7.70 -8.25
CA GLN A 365 -1.98 -8.28 -6.96
C GLN A 365 -3.14 -7.50 -6.31
N TRP A 366 -3.10 -6.17 -6.37
CA TRP A 366 -4.20 -5.35 -5.87
C TRP A 366 -5.50 -5.57 -6.67
N ILE A 367 -5.42 -5.62 -8.00
CA ILE A 367 -6.57 -5.87 -8.87
C ILE A 367 -7.20 -7.23 -8.54
N GLU A 368 -6.39 -8.30 -8.51
CA GLU A 368 -6.88 -9.66 -8.24
C GLU A 368 -7.47 -9.79 -6.83
N LEU A 369 -6.92 -9.05 -5.87
CA LEU A 369 -7.50 -8.91 -4.54
C LEU A 369 -8.88 -8.26 -4.56
N MET A 370 -9.08 -7.21 -5.36
CA MET A 370 -10.39 -6.57 -5.48
C MET A 370 -11.40 -7.48 -6.17
N ILE A 371 -10.97 -8.27 -7.17
CA ILE A 371 -11.82 -9.26 -7.83
C ILE A 371 -12.30 -10.30 -6.82
N PHE A 372 -11.38 -10.86 -6.03
CA PHE A 372 -11.71 -11.85 -5.01
C PHE A 372 -12.62 -11.29 -3.90
N CYS A 373 -12.49 -10.00 -3.58
CA CYS A 373 -13.29 -9.32 -2.56
C CYS A 373 -14.59 -8.69 -3.12
N GLY A 374 -14.79 -8.69 -4.44
CA GLY A 374 -15.93 -8.11 -5.14
C GLY A 374 -17.19 -8.97 -4.99
N LEU A 375 -18.22 -8.38 -4.38
CA LEU A 375 -19.43 -9.00 -3.84
C LEU A 375 -20.47 -9.54 -4.86
N GLU A 376 -20.07 -10.01 -6.03
CA GLU A 376 -20.97 -10.80 -6.92
C GLU A 376 -20.77 -12.31 -6.70
N ASP A 377 -19.53 -12.79 -6.53
CA ASP A 377 -19.27 -14.21 -6.33
C ASP A 377 -19.67 -14.71 -4.93
N LEU A 378 -19.70 -13.85 -3.90
CA LEU A 378 -20.05 -14.31 -2.54
C LEU A 378 -21.54 -14.67 -2.41
N HIS A 379 -22.45 -13.97 -3.11
CA HIS A 379 -23.87 -14.30 -3.08
C HIS A 379 -24.15 -15.61 -3.84
N ASP A 380 -23.51 -15.82 -4.98
CA ASP A 380 -23.65 -17.07 -5.74
C ASP A 380 -22.93 -18.23 -5.04
N GLN A 381 -21.78 -18.03 -4.41
CA GLN A 381 -21.10 -19.06 -3.59
C GLN A 381 -21.92 -19.44 -2.35
N ILE A 382 -22.52 -18.47 -1.65
CA ILE A 382 -23.40 -18.72 -0.50
C ILE A 382 -24.70 -19.43 -0.93
N ASN A 383 -25.22 -19.16 -2.13
CA ASN A 383 -26.48 -19.73 -2.62
C ASN A 383 -26.32 -21.06 -3.40
N ASN A 384 -25.17 -21.34 -4.03
CA ASN A 384 -24.95 -22.50 -4.90
C ASN A 384 -24.34 -23.73 -4.20
N GLN A 385 -24.29 -23.78 -2.87
CA GLN A 385 -23.68 -24.88 -2.11
C GLN A 385 -22.19 -25.12 -2.46
N GLU A 386 -21.47 -24.11 -2.95
CA GLU A 386 -20.01 -24.21 -3.04
C GLU A 386 -19.41 -24.26 -1.63
N ASN A 387 -18.28 -24.95 -1.48
CA ASN A 387 -17.63 -25.11 -0.18
C ASN A 387 -17.14 -23.74 0.32
N ILE A 388 -17.87 -23.13 1.26
CA ILE A 388 -17.54 -21.85 1.93
C ILE A 388 -16.12 -21.82 2.55
N ASN A 389 -15.54 -23.01 2.78
CA ASN A 389 -14.21 -23.22 3.32
C ASN A 389 -13.19 -23.65 2.26
N ALA A 390 -13.49 -23.45 0.97
CA ALA A 390 -12.52 -23.65 -0.10
C ALA A 390 -11.27 -22.80 0.16
N VAL A 391 -10.11 -23.39 -0.06
CA VAL A 391 -8.81 -22.75 0.14
C VAL A 391 -8.12 -22.59 -1.21
N ASP A 392 -7.64 -21.38 -1.50
CA ASP A 392 -6.76 -21.11 -2.64
C ASP A 392 -5.28 -21.16 -2.23
N GLU A 393 -4.39 -21.15 -3.22
CA GLU A 393 -2.93 -21.28 -3.03
C GLU A 393 -2.27 -20.01 -2.44
N PHE A 394 -2.98 -18.87 -2.37
CA PHE A 394 -2.38 -17.56 -2.07
C PHE A 394 -2.87 -16.88 -0.78
N TYR A 395 -4.17 -16.89 -0.48
CA TYR A 395 -4.73 -16.36 0.77
C TYR A 395 -5.29 -17.44 1.69
N GLY A 396 -5.54 -18.65 1.18
CA GLY A 396 -6.27 -19.67 1.92
C GLY A 396 -7.77 -19.48 1.73
N SER A 397 -8.55 -19.36 2.82
CA SER A 397 -10.02 -19.28 2.75
C SER A 397 -10.55 -17.87 2.46
N ALA A 398 -11.79 -17.78 1.97
CA ALA A 398 -12.51 -16.51 1.81
C ALA A 398 -12.58 -15.69 3.11
N LEU A 399 -12.73 -16.37 4.26
CA LEU A 399 -12.71 -15.73 5.57
C LEU A 399 -11.34 -15.12 5.87
N PHE A 400 -10.25 -15.81 5.54
CA PHE A 400 -8.90 -15.28 5.74
C PHE A 400 -8.65 -14.02 4.94
N ALA A 401 -9.07 -13.98 3.67
CA ALA A 401 -8.97 -12.78 2.85
C ALA A 401 -9.81 -11.61 3.41
N ALA A 402 -11.05 -11.87 3.85
CA ALA A 402 -11.91 -10.84 4.43
C ALA A 402 -11.31 -10.22 5.70
N VAL A 403 -10.72 -11.06 6.56
CA VAL A 403 -10.01 -10.62 7.78
C VAL A 403 -8.73 -9.88 7.44
N TYR A 404 -7.94 -10.37 6.49
CA TYR A 404 -6.73 -9.69 5.99
C TYR A 404 -7.01 -8.28 5.51
N LYS A 405 -8.16 -8.07 4.86
CA LYS A 405 -8.61 -6.76 4.36
C LYS A 405 -9.28 -5.88 5.41
N GLY A 406 -9.49 -6.37 6.63
CA GLY A 406 -10.22 -5.64 7.67
C GLY A 406 -11.70 -5.43 7.35
N ASN A 407 -12.31 -6.23 6.48
CA ASN A 407 -13.71 -6.08 6.09
C ASN A 407 -14.64 -6.78 7.07
N GLU A 408 -15.05 -6.07 8.12
CA GLU A 408 -15.89 -6.61 9.20
C GLU A 408 -17.26 -7.09 8.71
N GLN A 409 -17.85 -6.41 7.71
CA GLN A 409 -19.16 -6.77 7.18
C GLN A 409 -19.12 -8.10 6.45
N VAL A 410 -18.15 -8.28 5.53
CA VAL A 410 -17.95 -9.53 4.80
C VAL A 410 -17.55 -10.64 5.75
N THR A 411 -16.67 -10.36 6.71
CA THR A 411 -16.30 -11.33 7.75
C THR A 411 -17.53 -11.80 8.52
N SER A 412 -18.42 -10.88 8.93
CA SER A 412 -19.65 -11.23 9.64
C SER A 412 -20.59 -12.08 8.79
N MET A 413 -20.70 -11.78 7.49
CA MET A 413 -21.51 -12.57 6.56
C MET A 413 -20.95 -13.98 6.38
N LEU A 414 -19.66 -14.13 6.15
CA LEU A 414 -18.99 -15.42 5.99
C LEU A 414 -19.15 -16.30 7.24
N LEU A 415 -18.95 -15.73 8.44
CA LEU A 415 -19.14 -16.45 9.69
C LEU A 415 -20.59 -16.93 9.90
N LYS A 416 -21.57 -16.08 9.55
CA LYS A 416 -23.00 -16.47 9.60
C LYS A 416 -23.35 -17.57 8.60
N SER A 417 -22.64 -17.62 7.47
CA SER A 417 -22.78 -18.65 6.44
C SER A 417 -21.98 -19.93 6.72
N GLY A 418 -21.36 -20.06 7.90
CA GLY A 418 -20.67 -21.28 8.32
C GLY A 418 -19.21 -21.37 7.87
N ALA A 419 -18.57 -20.25 7.52
CA ALA A 419 -17.13 -20.23 7.32
C ALA A 419 -16.39 -20.65 8.60
N ASP A 420 -15.34 -21.46 8.44
CA ASP A 420 -14.51 -21.94 9.53
C ASP A 420 -13.75 -20.76 10.15
N VAL A 421 -14.19 -20.36 11.34
CA VAL A 421 -13.61 -19.27 12.14
C VAL A 421 -12.15 -19.54 12.54
N ASN A 422 -11.67 -20.77 12.36
CA ASN A 422 -10.27 -21.16 12.60
C ASN A 422 -9.48 -21.36 11.31
N ALA A 423 -9.98 -20.85 10.18
CA ALA A 423 -9.29 -20.98 8.91
C ALA A 423 -7.86 -20.42 8.97
N ILE A 424 -6.95 -21.14 8.32
CA ILE A 424 -5.52 -20.86 8.27
C ILE A 424 -5.18 -20.38 6.85
N GLY A 425 -4.45 -19.28 6.75
CA GLY A 425 -3.97 -18.73 5.48
C GLY A 425 -2.56 -19.21 5.09
N SER A 426 -2.14 -18.85 3.88
CA SER A 426 -0.84 -19.23 3.28
C SER A 426 0.39 -18.72 4.06
N VAL A 427 0.23 -17.70 4.90
CA VAL A 427 1.31 -17.09 5.70
C VAL A 427 1.23 -17.51 7.17
N PHE A 428 0.82 -18.75 7.44
CA PHE A 428 0.99 -19.41 8.74
C PHE A 428 0.34 -18.70 9.95
N HIS A 429 -0.75 -17.98 9.73
CA HIS A 429 -1.60 -17.40 10.78
C HIS A 429 -3.02 -17.96 10.68
N SER A 430 -3.70 -18.18 11.82
CA SER A 430 -5.15 -18.26 11.86
C SER A 430 -5.76 -16.87 11.65
N VAL A 431 -7.03 -16.77 11.29
CA VAL A 431 -7.71 -15.48 11.14
C VAL A 431 -7.67 -14.62 12.41
N LEU A 432 -7.71 -15.24 13.60
CA LEU A 432 -7.59 -14.50 14.87
C LEU A 432 -6.17 -13.97 15.09
N GLN A 433 -5.14 -14.76 14.77
CA GLN A 433 -3.75 -14.32 14.86
C GLN A 433 -3.48 -13.16 13.87
N LEU A 434 -4.06 -13.21 12.67
CA LEU A 434 -3.99 -12.11 11.70
C LEU A 434 -4.69 -10.84 12.19
N ALA A 435 -5.90 -10.96 12.73
CA ALA A 435 -6.59 -9.81 13.32
C ALA A 435 -5.80 -9.24 14.52
N SER A 436 -5.14 -10.11 15.29
CA SER A 436 -4.28 -9.74 16.41
C SER A 436 -3.01 -9.00 15.95
N SER A 437 -2.31 -9.48 14.91
CA SER A 437 -1.11 -8.80 14.37
C SER A 437 -1.41 -7.43 13.77
N GLN A 438 -2.62 -7.24 13.23
CA GLN A 438 -3.09 -5.96 12.73
C GLN A 438 -3.58 -5.00 13.84
N GLY A 439 -3.74 -5.49 15.06
CA GLY A 439 -4.34 -4.72 16.17
C GLY A 439 -5.81 -4.37 15.94
N SER A 440 -6.51 -5.11 15.07
CA SER A 440 -7.89 -4.81 14.68
C SER A 440 -8.87 -5.31 15.74
N THR A 441 -9.04 -4.52 16.81
CA THR A 441 -9.83 -4.92 17.99
C THR A 441 -11.29 -5.26 17.68
N SER A 442 -11.92 -4.60 16.71
CA SER A 442 -13.29 -4.89 16.28
C SER A 442 -13.38 -6.23 15.54
N MET A 443 -12.44 -6.49 14.62
CA MET A 443 -12.35 -7.77 13.93
C MET A 443 -12.06 -8.92 14.91
N MET A 444 -11.14 -8.72 15.87
CA MET A 444 -10.87 -9.69 16.93
C MET A 444 -12.14 -10.01 17.74
N LYS A 445 -12.90 -8.99 18.14
CA LYS A 445 -14.17 -9.20 18.86
C LYS A 445 -15.17 -10.00 18.02
N LEU A 446 -15.28 -9.71 16.73
CA LEU A 446 -16.15 -10.43 15.79
C LEU A 446 -15.75 -11.91 15.70
N LEU A 447 -14.46 -12.20 15.49
CA LEU A 447 -13.94 -13.56 15.39
C LEU A 447 -14.09 -14.34 16.71
N LEU A 448 -13.76 -13.72 17.85
CA LEU A 448 -13.93 -14.33 19.18
C LEU A 448 -15.40 -14.60 19.50
N GLN A 449 -16.32 -13.73 19.10
CA GLN A 449 -17.76 -13.97 19.23
C GLN A 449 -18.23 -15.15 18.38
N ALA A 450 -17.60 -15.39 17.24
CA ALA A 450 -17.88 -16.52 16.37
C ALA A 450 -17.15 -17.82 16.77
N GLY A 451 -16.39 -17.81 17.87
CA GLY A 451 -15.76 -19.02 18.43
C GLY A 451 -14.34 -19.28 17.94
N ALA A 452 -13.61 -18.26 17.48
CA ALA A 452 -12.19 -18.38 17.14
C ALA A 452 -11.37 -18.96 18.30
N ASN A 453 -10.53 -19.95 17.99
CA ASN A 453 -9.62 -20.57 18.96
C ASN A 453 -8.47 -19.60 19.29
N MET A 454 -8.44 -19.17 20.55
CA MET A 454 -7.44 -18.22 21.07
C MET A 454 -6.06 -18.86 21.26
N ASN A 455 -6.05 -20.18 21.47
CA ASN A 455 -4.86 -20.97 21.78
C ASN A 455 -4.44 -21.81 20.57
N ASP A 456 -4.91 -21.45 19.38
CA ASP A 456 -4.38 -22.04 18.16
C ASP A 456 -2.91 -21.63 18.04
N GLU A 457 -2.01 -22.61 17.98
CA GLU A 457 -0.56 -22.38 17.93
C GLU A 457 -0.09 -22.04 16.51
N GLY A 458 -0.97 -22.10 15.49
CA GLY A 458 -0.63 -21.77 14.11
C GLY A 458 0.59 -22.54 13.60
N ALA A 459 1.16 -22.10 12.47
CA ALA A 459 2.24 -22.83 11.80
C ALA A 459 3.62 -22.15 11.85
N ARG A 460 3.73 -20.89 12.31
CA ARG A 460 5.01 -20.20 12.50
C ARG A 460 5.39 -20.17 13.98
N TYR A 461 6.34 -21.02 14.36
CA TYR A 461 6.94 -21.12 15.71
C TYR A 461 5.96 -21.43 16.87
N GLY A 462 4.74 -21.90 16.58
CA GLY A 462 3.77 -22.24 17.61
C GLY A 462 3.18 -21.02 18.35
N MET A 463 3.17 -19.84 17.72
CA MET A 463 2.73 -18.60 18.37
C MET A 463 1.21 -18.47 18.41
N SER A 464 0.65 -18.20 19.59
CA SER A 464 -0.77 -17.87 19.78
C SER A 464 -1.09 -16.42 19.39
N ALA A 465 -2.38 -16.07 19.35
CA ALA A 465 -2.80 -14.68 19.15
C ALA A 465 -2.30 -13.74 20.26
N VAL A 466 -2.10 -14.25 21.48
CA VAL A 466 -1.54 -13.52 22.64
C VAL A 466 -0.07 -13.20 22.38
N ASP A 467 0.70 -14.19 21.90
CA ASP A 467 2.13 -14.02 21.61
C ASP A 467 2.34 -13.00 20.48
N VAL A 468 1.51 -13.04 19.46
CA VAL A 468 1.53 -12.08 18.34
C VAL A 468 1.22 -10.66 18.82
N ALA A 469 0.22 -10.47 19.70
CA ALA A 469 -0.09 -9.16 20.27
C ALA A 469 1.05 -8.65 21.16
N ALA A 470 1.69 -9.55 21.92
CA ALA A 470 2.79 -9.25 22.81
C ALA A 470 4.07 -8.85 22.05
N GLU A 471 4.41 -9.57 20.98
CA GLU A 471 5.55 -9.28 20.10
C GLU A 471 5.39 -7.92 19.42
N ASN A 472 4.18 -7.55 18.98
CA ASN A 472 3.93 -6.31 18.26
C ASN A 472 3.60 -5.10 19.16
N GLY A 473 3.56 -5.28 20.49
CA GLY A 473 3.32 -4.19 21.43
C GLY A 473 1.88 -3.68 21.44
N LEU A 474 0.90 -4.51 21.05
CA LEU A 474 -0.49 -4.11 20.82
C LEU A 474 -1.33 -4.22 22.10
N GLU A 475 -1.22 -3.23 23.00
CA GLU A 475 -1.88 -3.25 24.32
C GLU A 475 -3.38 -3.56 24.25
N ASN A 476 -4.14 -2.92 23.35
CA ASN A 476 -5.59 -3.10 23.29
C ASN A 476 -5.99 -4.49 22.77
N ALA A 477 -5.24 -5.03 21.80
CA ALA A 477 -5.45 -6.38 21.30
C ALA A 477 -5.14 -7.41 22.39
N LEU A 478 -4.00 -7.24 23.08
CA LEU A 478 -3.59 -8.08 24.20
C LEU A 478 -4.62 -8.04 25.34
N ARG A 479 -5.11 -6.85 25.70
CA ARG A 479 -6.14 -6.70 26.74
C ARG A 479 -7.41 -7.48 26.41
N ILE A 480 -7.87 -7.45 25.16
CA ILE A 480 -9.05 -8.21 24.72
C ILE A 480 -8.81 -9.70 24.85
N LEU A 481 -7.65 -10.19 24.41
CA LEU A 481 -7.32 -11.62 24.47
C LEU A 481 -7.21 -12.12 25.90
N LEU A 482 -6.51 -11.39 26.78
CA LEU A 482 -6.37 -11.74 28.20
C LEU A 482 -7.71 -11.71 28.94
N GLN A 483 -8.55 -10.71 28.68
CA GLN A 483 -9.92 -10.65 29.25
C GLN A 483 -10.81 -11.83 28.81
N LYS A 484 -10.50 -12.43 27.66
CA LYS A 484 -11.19 -13.61 27.14
C LYS A 484 -10.56 -14.93 27.59
N GLY A 485 -9.49 -14.89 28.39
CA GLY A 485 -8.81 -16.08 28.91
C GLY A 485 -7.74 -16.63 27.98
N GLY A 486 -7.09 -15.76 27.18
CA GLY A 486 -5.91 -16.15 26.40
C GLY A 486 -4.81 -16.73 27.29
N ASP A 487 -4.18 -17.80 26.82
CA ASP A 487 -3.17 -18.52 27.59
C ASP A 487 -1.86 -17.72 27.70
N ILE A 488 -1.36 -17.60 28.93
CA ILE A 488 -0.06 -17.00 29.29
C ILE A 488 0.75 -17.94 30.19
N SER A 489 0.39 -19.22 30.19
CA SER A 489 1.08 -20.24 30.94
C SER A 489 2.47 -20.53 30.35
N LYS A 490 3.25 -21.30 31.10
CA LYS A 490 4.57 -21.74 30.67
C LYS A 490 4.45 -22.69 29.47
N ASN A 491 5.19 -22.40 28.41
CA ASN A 491 5.29 -23.28 27.24
C ASN A 491 6.04 -24.59 27.59
N SER A 492 6.25 -25.46 26.60
CA SER A 492 6.98 -26.73 26.78
C SER A 492 8.44 -26.57 27.24
N MET A 493 9.01 -25.37 27.14
CA MET A 493 10.34 -25.01 27.65
C MET A 493 10.27 -24.37 29.06
N GLY A 494 9.08 -24.29 29.65
CA GLY A 494 8.85 -23.80 31.01
C GLY A 494 8.84 -22.28 31.15
N SER A 495 8.76 -21.51 30.07
CA SER A 495 8.76 -20.03 30.09
C SER A 495 7.50 -19.43 29.46
N CYS A 496 7.12 -18.23 29.88
CA CYS A 496 6.06 -17.46 29.24
C CYS A 496 6.57 -16.81 27.94
N MET A 497 6.16 -17.35 26.79
CA MET A 497 6.55 -16.90 25.44
C MET A 497 6.18 -15.43 25.20
N SER A 498 4.92 -15.06 25.48
CA SER A 498 4.41 -13.69 25.33
C SER A 498 5.24 -12.67 26.11
N LEU A 499 5.62 -12.98 27.35
CA LEU A 499 6.40 -12.08 28.19
C LEU A 499 7.85 -11.96 27.70
N GLN A 500 8.45 -13.05 27.22
CA GLN A 500 9.77 -13.03 26.59
C GLN A 500 9.80 -12.14 25.33
N LEU A 501 8.81 -12.31 24.44
CA LEU A 501 8.70 -11.53 23.21
C LEU A 501 8.50 -10.04 23.50
N ALA A 502 7.58 -9.70 24.41
CA ALA A 502 7.36 -8.31 24.84
C ALA A 502 8.63 -7.71 25.47
N ALA A 503 9.37 -8.50 26.24
CA ALA A 503 10.61 -8.07 26.89
C ALA A 503 11.75 -7.84 25.89
N ARG A 504 11.95 -8.74 24.92
CA ARG A 504 12.89 -8.58 23.80
C ARG A 504 12.62 -7.29 23.01
N GLN A 505 11.35 -7.02 22.69
CA GLN A 505 10.97 -5.85 21.89
C GLN A 505 10.92 -4.54 22.70
N GLY A 506 10.94 -4.63 24.03
CA GLY A 506 10.94 -3.45 24.91
C GLY A 506 9.56 -2.82 25.08
N HIS A 507 8.49 -3.59 24.87
CA HIS A 507 7.11 -3.11 24.98
C HIS A 507 6.67 -2.99 26.44
N LYS A 508 7.19 -1.97 27.13
CA LYS A 508 6.95 -1.69 28.56
C LYS A 508 5.50 -1.92 28.99
N ARG A 509 4.54 -1.32 28.29
CA ARG A 509 3.13 -1.37 28.69
C ARG A 509 2.51 -2.76 28.54
N VAL A 510 2.97 -3.53 27.57
CA VAL A 510 2.56 -4.91 27.35
C VAL A 510 3.19 -5.83 28.39
N VAL A 511 4.46 -5.61 28.76
CA VAL A 511 5.12 -6.31 29.89
C VAL A 511 4.34 -6.09 31.19
N GLU A 512 4.01 -4.84 31.52
CA GLU A 512 3.18 -4.50 32.70
C GLU A 512 1.84 -5.25 32.66
N LEU A 513 1.15 -5.21 31.51
CA LEU A 513 -0.15 -5.87 31.35
C LEU A 513 -0.08 -7.40 31.50
N LEU A 514 0.96 -8.04 30.96
CA LEU A 514 1.15 -9.49 31.11
C LEU A 514 1.40 -9.87 32.58
N LEU A 515 2.22 -9.09 33.30
CA LEU A 515 2.47 -9.29 34.73
C LEU A 515 1.21 -9.04 35.57
N GLU A 516 0.42 -8.01 35.25
CA GLU A 516 -0.88 -7.73 35.88
C GLU A 516 -1.85 -8.92 35.77
N TYR A 517 -1.79 -9.69 34.67
CA TYR A 517 -2.60 -10.89 34.46
C TYR A 517 -1.95 -12.18 34.97
N GLY A 518 -0.78 -12.11 35.62
CA GLY A 518 -0.13 -13.24 36.29
C GLY A 518 0.84 -14.04 35.41
N ALA A 519 1.38 -13.45 34.34
CA ALA A 519 2.46 -14.08 33.57
C ALA A 519 3.69 -14.30 34.47
N ASP A 520 4.26 -15.50 34.44
CA ASP A 520 5.45 -15.81 35.23
C ASP A 520 6.70 -15.14 34.63
N PRO A 521 7.39 -14.23 35.36
CA PRO A 521 8.57 -13.54 34.89
C PRO A 521 9.85 -14.40 34.91
N THR A 522 9.76 -15.65 35.38
CA THR A 522 10.90 -16.58 35.54
C THR A 522 10.95 -17.63 34.44
N ALA A 523 12.07 -18.33 34.34
CA ALA A 523 12.25 -19.50 33.49
C ALA A 523 13.07 -20.58 34.21
N PRO A 524 12.94 -21.87 33.85
CA PRO A 524 13.75 -22.94 34.41
C PRO A 524 15.23 -22.76 34.05
N PRO A 525 16.16 -23.22 34.91
CA PRO A 525 17.60 -23.11 34.65
C PRO A 525 18.00 -23.62 33.26
N GLY A 526 18.83 -22.84 32.56
CA GLY A 526 19.26 -23.16 31.19
C GLY A 526 18.29 -22.69 30.10
N GLU A 527 17.18 -22.06 30.45
CA GLU A 527 16.31 -21.35 29.51
C GLU A 527 16.52 -19.82 29.59
N MET A 528 15.89 -19.09 28.67
CA MET A 528 16.10 -17.65 28.49
C MET A 528 14.97 -16.83 29.13
N PRO A 529 15.04 -16.41 30.40
CA PRO A 529 13.96 -15.64 31.02
C PRO A 529 13.78 -14.27 30.35
N PRO A 530 12.60 -13.63 30.50
CA PRO A 530 12.34 -12.27 30.03
C PRO A 530 13.44 -11.25 30.40
N LEU A 531 14.07 -11.40 31.58
CA LEU A 531 15.14 -10.52 32.02
C LEU A 531 16.39 -10.62 31.12
N ILE A 532 16.78 -11.82 30.69
CA ILE A 532 17.91 -11.96 29.78
C ILE A 532 17.56 -11.38 28.40
N GLU A 533 16.36 -11.63 27.86
CA GLU A 533 15.95 -11.03 26.58
C GLU A 533 15.97 -9.49 26.65
N ALA A 534 15.44 -8.90 27.72
CA ALA A 534 15.50 -7.46 27.93
C ALA A 534 16.94 -6.94 28.03
N ALA A 535 17.83 -7.67 28.73
CA ALA A 535 19.24 -7.32 28.89
C ALA A 535 20.02 -7.41 27.58
N ALA A 536 19.86 -8.51 26.83
CA ALA A 536 20.51 -8.77 25.55
C ALA A 536 20.14 -7.75 24.45
N HIS A 537 18.96 -7.12 24.58
CA HIS A 537 18.45 -6.10 23.67
C HIS A 537 18.41 -4.67 24.25
N GLY A 538 18.98 -4.47 25.44
CA GLY A 538 19.15 -3.13 26.04
C GLY A 538 17.85 -2.44 26.44
N ARG A 539 16.80 -3.19 26.78
CA ARG A 539 15.47 -2.68 27.09
C ARG A 539 15.36 -2.19 28.53
N VAL A 540 16.07 -1.11 28.85
CA VAL A 540 16.25 -0.59 30.21
C VAL A 540 14.96 -0.46 31.02
N SER A 541 13.89 0.11 30.43
CA SER A 541 12.62 0.27 31.13
C SER A 541 11.97 -1.06 31.50
N VAL A 542 12.11 -2.08 30.66
CA VAL A 542 11.62 -3.44 30.93
C VAL A 542 12.48 -4.13 31.97
N ILE A 543 13.81 -3.98 31.91
CA ILE A 543 14.74 -4.52 32.92
C ILE A 543 14.33 -4.07 34.32
N ARG A 544 14.03 -2.76 34.49
CA ARG A 544 13.57 -2.24 35.79
C ARG A 544 12.26 -2.90 36.25
N ILE A 545 11.26 -2.99 35.37
CA ILE A 545 9.96 -3.61 35.69
C ILE A 545 10.10 -5.08 36.10
N LEU A 546 10.96 -5.83 35.41
CA LEU A 546 11.21 -7.23 35.71
C LEU A 546 11.96 -7.40 37.03
N LEU A 547 12.97 -6.56 37.30
CA LEU A 547 13.73 -6.59 38.57
C LEU A 547 12.92 -6.10 39.77
N ASP A 548 11.85 -5.35 39.55
CA ASP A 548 10.88 -5.00 40.60
C ASP A 548 9.97 -6.20 40.99
N GLN A 549 9.99 -7.31 40.24
CA GLN A 549 9.24 -8.52 40.59
C GLN A 549 10.00 -9.36 41.63
N PRO A 550 9.32 -9.88 42.66
CA PRO A 550 9.98 -10.53 43.80
C PRO A 550 10.75 -11.81 43.46
N ASP A 551 10.32 -12.54 42.42
CA ASP A 551 10.86 -13.85 42.06
C ASP A 551 11.93 -13.79 40.95
N VAL A 552 12.31 -12.58 40.50
CA VAL A 552 13.27 -12.41 39.41
C VAL A 552 14.70 -12.28 39.96
N ASP A 553 15.53 -13.27 39.67
CA ASP A 553 16.94 -13.26 40.02
C ASP A 553 17.78 -12.45 39.01
N VAL A 554 18.33 -11.32 39.47
CA VAL A 554 19.25 -10.45 38.69
C VAL A 554 20.51 -11.19 38.23
N ASN A 555 20.90 -12.25 38.93
CA ASN A 555 22.08 -13.08 38.67
C ASN A 555 21.74 -14.43 38.02
N TYR A 556 20.52 -14.57 37.50
CA TYR A 556 20.06 -15.81 36.86
C TYR A 556 21.08 -16.34 35.85
N ARG A 557 21.38 -17.63 35.94
CA ARG A 557 22.35 -18.31 35.06
C ARG A 557 21.64 -19.10 33.98
N GLY A 558 21.64 -18.54 32.76
CA GLY A 558 21.12 -19.18 31.56
C GLY A 558 22.08 -20.20 30.96
N ARG A 559 21.90 -20.50 29.67
CA ARG A 559 22.80 -21.43 28.96
C ARG A 559 24.25 -20.96 29.03
N ARG A 560 25.15 -21.91 29.28
CA ARG A 560 26.58 -21.68 29.45
C ARG A 560 26.94 -20.74 30.62
N ASN A 561 26.09 -20.67 31.64
CA ASN A 561 26.22 -19.73 32.76
C ASN A 561 26.25 -18.25 32.33
N MET A 562 25.61 -17.91 31.21
CA MET A 562 25.42 -16.52 30.82
C MET A 562 24.38 -15.84 31.72
N THR A 563 24.77 -14.73 32.36
CA THR A 563 23.88 -13.90 33.19
C THR A 563 23.29 -12.74 32.40
N PRO A 564 22.21 -12.08 32.88
CA PRO A 564 21.71 -10.85 32.28
C PRO A 564 22.80 -9.80 32.06
N LEU A 565 23.71 -9.65 33.04
CA LEU A 565 24.84 -8.72 32.95
C LEU A 565 25.78 -9.09 31.79
N LEU A 566 26.13 -10.37 31.65
CA LEU A 566 26.99 -10.84 30.57
C LEU A 566 26.35 -10.64 29.19
N HIS A 567 25.05 -10.85 29.07
CA HIS A 567 24.31 -10.59 27.83
C HIS A 567 24.27 -9.11 27.47
N ALA A 568 23.98 -8.23 28.43
CA ALA A 568 23.99 -6.78 28.23
C ALA A 568 25.39 -6.27 27.82
N ALA A 569 26.45 -6.79 28.45
CA ALA A 569 27.84 -6.44 28.14
C ALA A 569 28.27 -6.95 26.76
N PHE A 570 27.94 -8.20 26.42
CA PHE A 570 28.21 -8.80 25.11
C PHE A 570 27.55 -8.02 23.96
N SER A 571 26.31 -7.56 24.17
CA SER A 571 25.57 -6.75 23.19
C SER A 571 25.91 -5.25 23.22
N GLY A 572 26.81 -4.79 24.11
CA GLY A 572 27.24 -3.39 24.20
C GLY A 572 26.20 -2.41 24.78
N HIS A 573 25.22 -2.90 25.54
CA HIS A 573 24.14 -2.09 26.08
C HIS A 573 24.51 -1.45 27.43
N TYR A 574 25.26 -0.34 27.36
CA TYR A 574 25.77 0.38 28.54
C TYR A 574 24.73 0.65 29.64
N GLU A 575 23.60 1.24 29.28
CA GLU A 575 22.57 1.58 30.28
C GLU A 575 21.94 0.32 30.90
N ALA A 576 21.83 -0.78 30.15
CA ALA A 576 21.36 -2.04 30.72
C ALA A 576 22.39 -2.63 31.71
N VAL A 577 23.68 -2.59 31.36
CA VAL A 577 24.78 -2.97 32.27
C VAL A 577 24.70 -2.16 33.57
N ARG A 578 24.57 -0.83 33.47
CA ARG A 578 24.46 0.06 34.62
C ARG A 578 23.27 -0.30 35.52
N VAL A 579 22.08 -0.46 34.94
CA VAL A 579 20.87 -0.79 35.71
C VAL A 579 20.94 -2.17 36.37
N ILE A 580 21.52 -3.16 35.70
CA ILE A 580 21.70 -4.50 36.26
C ILE A 580 22.66 -4.45 37.45
N LEU A 581 23.77 -3.71 37.35
CA LEU A 581 24.71 -3.50 38.46
C LEU A 581 24.08 -2.74 39.64
N GLU A 582 23.34 -1.65 39.36
CA GLU A 582 22.56 -0.89 40.36
C GLU A 582 21.57 -1.77 41.12
N SER A 583 21.11 -2.85 40.49
CA SER A 583 20.13 -3.79 41.05
C SER A 583 20.78 -5.05 41.66
N GLY A 584 22.09 -5.06 41.88
CA GLY A 584 22.80 -6.15 42.55
C GLY A 584 23.41 -7.23 41.63
N GLY A 585 23.58 -6.93 40.34
CA GLY A 585 24.27 -7.81 39.40
C GLY A 585 25.73 -8.06 39.77
N GLU A 586 26.16 -9.32 39.78
CA GLU A 586 27.52 -9.72 40.11
C GLU A 586 28.52 -9.32 39.01
N VAL A 587 29.27 -8.24 39.24
CA VAL A 587 30.25 -7.69 38.28
C VAL A 587 31.29 -8.70 37.79
N ASN A 588 31.69 -9.63 38.66
CA ASN A 588 32.74 -10.63 38.42
C ASN A 588 32.20 -12.01 38.03
N SER A 589 30.90 -12.15 37.77
CA SER A 589 30.32 -13.43 37.34
C SER A 589 30.95 -13.89 36.02
N GLN A 590 31.24 -15.19 35.94
CA GLN A 590 31.90 -15.83 34.79
C GLN A 590 30.97 -16.83 34.13
N ASN A 591 30.99 -16.87 32.79
CA ASN A 591 30.36 -17.96 32.04
C ASN A 591 31.27 -19.21 32.02
N ASP A 592 30.82 -20.29 31.37
CA ASP A 592 31.57 -21.56 31.27
C ASP A 592 32.95 -21.43 30.60
N PHE A 593 33.21 -20.33 29.89
CA PHE A 593 34.49 -20.05 29.24
C PHE A 593 35.39 -19.12 30.06
N GLY A 594 34.98 -18.76 31.28
CA GLY A 594 35.70 -17.81 32.14
C GLY A 594 35.53 -16.34 31.72
N ALA A 595 34.64 -16.03 30.78
CA ALA A 595 34.40 -14.66 30.33
C ALA A 595 33.54 -13.88 31.33
N THR A 596 34.01 -12.69 31.71
CA THR A 596 33.30 -11.69 32.53
C THR A 596 32.68 -10.59 31.66
N ALA A 597 31.83 -9.75 32.26
CA ALA A 597 31.26 -8.58 31.58
C ALA A 597 32.37 -7.64 31.04
N LEU A 598 33.45 -7.49 31.80
CA LEU A 598 34.62 -6.71 31.40
C LEU A 598 35.34 -7.33 30.20
N SER A 599 35.49 -8.67 30.17
CA SER A 599 36.13 -9.35 29.04
C SER A 599 35.36 -9.14 27.73
N PHE A 600 34.01 -9.14 27.77
CA PHE A 600 33.17 -8.87 26.62
C PHE A 600 33.22 -7.39 26.19
N ALA A 601 33.17 -6.46 27.14
CA ALA A 601 33.30 -5.04 26.86
C ALA A 601 34.64 -4.70 26.18
N ALA A 602 35.74 -5.35 26.60
CA ALA A 602 37.07 -5.19 26.04
C ALA A 602 37.22 -5.83 24.65
N SER A 603 36.68 -7.03 24.42
CA SER A 603 36.80 -7.73 23.13
C SER A 603 35.99 -7.09 22.00
N CYS A 604 34.90 -6.41 22.33
CA CYS A 604 33.97 -5.82 21.36
C CYS A 604 34.20 -4.32 21.11
N GLY A 605 35.25 -3.71 21.70
CA GLY A 605 35.60 -2.30 21.46
C GLY A 605 34.69 -1.27 22.13
N PHE A 606 33.92 -1.67 23.16
CA PHE A 606 32.96 -0.80 23.84
C PHE A 606 33.64 0.04 24.95
N THR A 607 34.35 1.11 24.55
CA THR A 607 35.11 2.00 25.46
C THR A 607 34.27 2.63 26.57
N ASN A 608 32.98 2.90 26.33
CA ASN A 608 32.06 3.47 27.32
C ASN A 608 31.59 2.46 28.38
N VAL A 609 31.49 1.16 28.04
CA VAL A 609 31.12 0.08 28.98
C VAL A 609 32.30 -0.29 29.87
N GLY A 610 33.50 -0.28 29.30
CA GLY A 610 34.74 -0.61 30.01
C GLY A 610 35.14 0.40 31.09
N GLY A 611 34.99 1.72 30.87
CA GLY A 611 35.74 2.73 31.63
C GLY A 611 35.17 3.24 32.96
N ALA A 612 33.83 3.29 33.15
CA ALA A 612 33.23 3.97 34.31
C ALA A 612 32.31 3.08 35.16
N ALA A 613 31.42 2.31 34.54
CA ALA A 613 30.44 1.49 35.28
C ALA A 613 31.06 0.22 35.88
N LEU A 614 31.98 -0.43 35.16
CA LEU A 614 32.63 -1.66 35.62
C LEU A 614 33.84 -1.40 36.53
N PHE A 615 34.60 -0.32 36.34
CA PHE A 615 35.72 0.03 37.23
C PHE A 615 35.28 0.65 38.57
N GLY A 616 34.13 1.33 38.63
CA GLY A 616 33.61 1.93 39.86
C GLY A 616 33.03 0.95 40.89
N CYS A 617 32.88 -0.34 40.54
CA CYS A 617 32.35 -1.39 41.41
C CYS A 617 33.43 -2.39 41.90
N VAL A 618 34.72 -2.10 41.68
CA VAL A 618 35.86 -2.97 42.05
C VAL A 618 36.63 -2.45 43.29
N GLU A 619 36.13 -1.40 43.96
CA GLU A 619 36.50 -1.08 45.35
C GLU A 619 35.49 -1.71 46.31
#